data_AF-A0A921ZQ05-F1
#
_entry.id   AF-A0A921ZQ05-F1
#
_cell.length_a   1.000
_cell.length_b   1.000
_cell.length_c   1.000
_cell.angle_alpha   90.00
_cell.angle_beta   90.00
_cell.angle_gamma   90.00
#
_symmetry.space_group_name_H-M   'P 1'
#
loop_
_entity.id
_entity.type
_entity.pdbx_description
1 polymer ?
#
loop_
_entity_poly.entity_id
_entity_poly.type
_entity_poly.pdbx_seq_one_letter_code
_entity_poly.pdbx_strand_id
1 'polypeptide(L)'
;MPENLPKMPRSASPVARSGAGDISERELSRERYTLQTTPPARMQPAHPKKQLFSVPVNKFTAKSCRPSPNLARIRSCLEEIRGRNTPQPAKIGPKAVSLEDLTPTKRSKRERCDKELPVVRSPLHGVAEEQAAARIGRFMLVAAWRRRRDELRCLRKTLETQVSCSERLRIQVCALKSLLDSDNAKVRLAIRELERLKQLLRDKDIEKAVLEREKRALEDDVCAAEDRASEMSIGWRNARNELESVRASAACCERALALERAALAEARAHRDHAYHRISLLEEELSQHEAALCSAEREAAALRRAADERQRALDDTRQLLSAEHEDRERCSRECSDLKVRVAMGAAETATLKAVVEELRDELARLDAQLRVTKEQLEWWPRPLTRMLGMARSWLRHPMSMPEAIFWTLIPARQGC
;
A
#
# COMPACT_ATOMS: atom_id res chain seq x y z
N MET A 1 20.55 -52.06 -33.45
CA MET A 1 21.99 -51.85 -33.69
C MET A 1 22.17 -51.26 -35.08
N PRO A 2 22.90 -50.15 -35.31
CA PRO A 2 23.38 -49.08 -34.40
C PRO A 2 22.75 -47.71 -34.78
N GLU A 3 22.45 -46.80 -33.85
CA GLU A 3 23.33 -45.79 -33.22
C GLU A 3 23.98 -44.79 -34.18
N ASN A 4 23.56 -43.51 -34.08
CA ASN A 4 24.46 -42.35 -33.99
C ASN A 4 23.66 -41.06 -33.77
N LEU A 5 23.48 -40.69 -32.49
CA LEU A 5 23.13 -39.34 -32.05
C LEU A 5 24.42 -38.56 -31.78
N PRO A 6 24.55 -37.29 -32.23
CA PRO A 6 25.64 -36.44 -31.80
C PRO A 6 25.39 -35.89 -30.39
N LYS A 7 26.41 -36.06 -29.54
CA LYS A 7 26.53 -35.56 -28.16
C LYS A 7 26.41 -34.03 -28.10
N MET A 8 25.43 -33.52 -27.34
CA MET A 8 25.51 -32.19 -26.74
C MET A 8 26.30 -32.25 -25.42
N PRO A 9 27.20 -31.30 -25.12
CA PRO A 9 27.74 -31.17 -23.78
C PRO A 9 26.71 -30.50 -22.86
N ARG A 10 26.24 -31.24 -21.86
CA ARG A 10 25.58 -30.67 -20.67
C ARG A 10 26.66 -30.08 -19.76
N SER A 11 26.79 -28.77 -19.72
CA SER A 11 27.47 -28.10 -18.61
C SER A 11 26.51 -28.01 -17.42
N ALA A 12 26.90 -28.67 -16.33
CA ALA A 12 26.25 -28.54 -15.04
C ALA A 12 26.59 -27.18 -14.44
N SER A 13 25.57 -26.41 -14.07
CA SER A 13 25.69 -25.24 -13.20
C SER A 13 26.31 -25.65 -11.85
N PRO A 14 27.22 -24.86 -11.26
CA PRO A 14 27.65 -25.11 -9.90
C PRO A 14 26.52 -24.71 -8.94
N VAL A 15 26.22 -25.66 -8.04
CA VAL A 15 25.34 -25.51 -6.89
C VAL A 15 25.82 -24.32 -6.04
N ALA A 16 24.94 -23.34 -5.86
CA ALA A 16 25.10 -22.30 -4.86
C ALA A 16 25.20 -22.93 -3.47
N ARG A 17 26.36 -22.83 -2.83
CA ARG A 17 26.50 -23.09 -1.39
C ARG A 17 25.77 -21.97 -0.65
N SER A 18 24.57 -22.25 -0.18
CA SER A 18 23.93 -21.50 0.90
C SER A 18 24.78 -21.64 2.16
N GLY A 19 25.41 -20.55 2.57
CA GLY A 19 26.32 -20.52 3.72
C GLY A 19 26.88 -19.13 4.00
N ALA A 20 25.99 -18.18 4.26
CA ALA A 20 26.27 -16.91 4.92
C ALA A 20 24.91 -16.47 5.50
N GLY A 21 24.53 -16.91 6.70
CA GLY A 21 25.12 -16.43 7.94
C GLY A 21 24.30 -15.21 8.34
N ASP A 22 23.27 -15.42 9.16
CA ASP A 22 22.44 -14.36 9.74
C ASP A 22 23.34 -13.40 10.53
N ILE A 23 23.75 -12.32 9.89
CA ILE A 23 24.49 -11.24 10.50
C ILE A 23 23.48 -10.46 11.34
N SER A 24 23.49 -10.69 12.66
CA SER A 24 22.56 -10.05 13.58
C SER A 24 22.66 -8.52 13.46
N GLU A 25 21.54 -7.79 13.66
CA GLU A 25 21.50 -6.31 13.62
C GLU A 25 22.57 -5.63 14.52
N ARG A 26 23.07 -6.37 15.52
CA ARG A 26 24.16 -5.95 16.40
C ARG A 26 25.52 -5.83 15.71
N GLU A 27 25.78 -6.63 14.68
CA GLU A 27 27.01 -6.61 13.89
C GLU A 27 26.95 -5.52 12.80
N LEU A 28 25.80 -5.33 12.16
CA LEU A 28 25.55 -4.21 11.24
C LEU A 28 25.64 -2.83 11.95
N SER A 29 25.30 -2.79 13.24
CA SER A 29 25.43 -1.57 14.06
C SER A 29 26.89 -1.25 14.40
N ARG A 30 27.75 -2.27 14.55
CA ARG A 30 29.19 -2.07 14.77
C ARG A 30 29.88 -1.56 13.51
N GLU A 31 29.54 -2.09 12.34
CA GLU A 31 30.12 -1.64 11.06
C GLU A 31 29.75 -0.18 10.75
N ARG A 32 28.51 0.25 11.06
CA ARG A 32 28.08 1.66 10.92
C ARG A 32 28.83 2.60 11.86
N TYR A 33 29.20 2.15 13.06
CA TYR A 33 29.97 2.97 14.01
C TYR A 33 31.43 3.15 13.58
N THR A 34 32.03 2.13 12.94
CA THR A 34 33.39 2.21 12.37
C THR A 34 33.50 3.07 11.10
N LEU A 35 32.40 3.34 10.40
CA LEU A 35 32.38 4.24 9.22
C LEU A 35 32.16 5.71 9.59
N GLN A 36 31.79 6.03 10.84
CA GLN A 36 31.58 7.40 11.32
C GLN A 36 32.70 7.92 12.24
N THR A 37 33.74 7.14 12.50
CA THR A 37 34.89 7.54 13.31
C THR A 37 36.22 7.39 12.57
N THR A 38 36.28 7.86 11.33
CA THR A 38 37.56 8.29 10.72
C THR A 38 37.80 9.76 11.08
N PRO A 39 38.86 10.11 11.82
CA PRO A 39 39.22 11.51 12.03
C PRO A 39 39.52 12.15 10.66
N PRO A 40 39.21 13.44 10.44
CA PRO A 40 39.55 14.08 9.19
C PRO A 40 41.06 13.96 9.03
N ALA A 41 41.49 13.38 7.90
CA ALA A 41 42.89 13.27 7.56
C ALA A 41 43.51 14.66 7.65
N ARG A 42 44.32 14.86 8.69
CA ARG A 42 45.15 16.04 8.88
C ARG A 42 46.04 16.12 7.64
N MET A 43 45.73 17.03 6.72
CA MET A 43 46.61 17.35 5.60
C MET A 43 47.93 17.84 6.19
N GLN A 44 48.91 16.96 6.22
CA GLN A 44 50.30 17.31 6.45
C GLN A 44 50.72 18.27 5.33
N PRO A 45 51.34 19.43 5.63
CA PRO A 45 51.97 20.25 4.62
C PRO A 45 53.03 19.40 3.90
N ALA A 46 52.87 19.25 2.60
CA ALA A 46 53.83 18.55 1.76
C ALA A 46 55.23 19.17 1.95
N HIS A 47 56.18 18.33 2.33
CA HIS A 47 57.60 18.65 2.38
C HIS A 47 58.06 19.29 1.05
N PRO A 48 58.74 20.45 1.04
CA PRO A 48 59.13 21.12 -0.20
C PRO A 48 60.41 20.50 -0.73
N LYS A 49 60.35 19.29 -1.31
CA LYS A 49 61.51 18.69 -2.01
C LYS A 49 61.21 17.61 -3.03
N LYS A 50 59.98 17.53 -3.54
CA LYS A 50 59.65 16.78 -4.77
C LYS A 50 58.66 17.55 -5.62
N GLN A 51 59.10 18.70 -6.13
CA GLN A 51 58.48 19.27 -7.32
C GLN A 51 58.86 18.37 -8.49
N LEU A 52 57.88 17.59 -8.95
CA LEU A 52 57.88 17.02 -10.28
C LEU A 52 57.95 18.18 -11.26
N PHE A 53 59.08 18.32 -11.95
CA PHE A 53 59.25 19.25 -13.04
C PHE A 53 58.36 18.81 -14.21
N SER A 54 57.10 19.25 -14.22
CA SER A 54 56.30 19.33 -15.43
C SER A 54 56.74 20.55 -16.24
N VAL A 55 57.91 20.45 -16.87
CA VAL A 55 58.35 21.38 -17.92
C VAL A 55 58.27 20.62 -19.24
N PRO A 56 57.52 21.11 -20.24
CA PRO A 56 57.60 20.56 -21.58
C PRO A 56 59.04 20.77 -22.07
N VAL A 57 59.77 19.68 -22.32
CA VAL A 57 61.10 19.75 -22.94
C VAL A 57 60.92 20.11 -24.41
N ASN A 58 60.69 21.39 -24.67
CA ASN A 58 60.67 21.96 -26.01
C ASN A 58 62.13 22.17 -26.46
N LYS A 59 62.67 21.21 -27.24
CA LYS A 59 64.06 21.23 -27.75
C LYS A 59 64.33 22.23 -28.88
N PHE A 60 63.49 23.25 -29.09
CA PHE A 60 63.69 24.25 -30.14
C PHE A 60 63.34 25.68 -29.71
N THR A 61 63.92 26.16 -28.60
CA THR A 61 64.00 27.61 -28.36
C THR A 61 65.44 28.01 -28.08
N ALA A 62 66.05 28.63 -29.09
CA ALA A 62 67.41 29.15 -29.03
C ALA A 62 67.46 30.36 -28.08
N LYS A 63 67.93 30.15 -26.84
CA LYS A 63 68.43 31.25 -26.02
C LYS A 63 69.77 31.70 -26.61
N SER A 64 69.85 32.96 -27.04
CA SER A 64 71.06 33.58 -27.56
C SER A 64 72.11 33.70 -26.44
N CYS A 65 72.89 32.64 -26.25
CA CYS A 65 74.04 32.68 -25.38
C CYS A 65 75.12 33.56 -26.02
N ARG A 66 75.69 34.49 -25.23
CA ARG A 66 76.87 35.26 -25.62
C ARG A 66 77.94 34.29 -26.15
N PRO A 67 78.57 34.58 -27.31
CA PRO A 67 79.57 33.68 -27.88
C PRO A 67 80.70 33.47 -26.89
N SER A 68 81.13 32.22 -26.75
CA SER A 68 82.23 31.85 -25.85
C SER A 68 83.50 32.64 -26.22
N PRO A 69 84.42 32.89 -25.26
CA PRO A 69 85.66 33.63 -25.53
C PRO A 69 86.48 33.04 -26.69
N ASN A 70 86.39 31.72 -26.88
CA ASN A 70 87.02 31.01 -28.00
C ASN A 70 86.32 31.28 -29.34
N LEU A 71 84.99 31.39 -29.39
CA LEU A 71 84.28 31.78 -30.60
C LEU A 71 84.54 33.24 -30.98
N ALA A 72 84.69 34.13 -29.99
CA ALA A 72 85.10 35.52 -30.23
C ALA A 72 86.53 35.59 -30.77
N ARG A 73 87.46 34.79 -30.23
CA ARG A 73 88.85 34.70 -30.71
C ARG A 73 88.94 34.11 -32.12
N ILE A 74 88.14 33.07 -32.43
CA ILE A 74 88.05 32.49 -33.77
C ILE A 74 87.46 33.50 -34.77
N ARG A 75 86.41 34.24 -34.38
CA ARG A 75 85.86 35.32 -35.22
C ARG A 75 86.86 36.45 -35.43
N SER A 76 87.61 36.84 -34.40
CA SER A 76 88.69 37.83 -34.51
C SER A 76 89.76 37.38 -35.48
N CYS A 77 90.26 36.14 -35.37
CA CYS A 77 91.24 35.60 -36.32
C CYS A 77 90.68 35.48 -37.75
N LEU A 78 89.40 35.14 -37.92
CA LEU A 78 88.77 35.08 -39.23
C LEU A 78 88.57 36.47 -39.86
N GLU A 79 88.24 37.48 -39.06
CA GLU A 79 88.19 38.88 -39.50
C GLU A 79 89.59 39.44 -39.79
N GLU A 80 90.62 39.04 -39.04
CA GLU A 80 92.02 39.38 -39.30
C GLU A 80 92.54 38.76 -40.62
N ILE A 81 92.10 37.53 -40.93
CA ILE A 81 92.36 36.87 -42.22
C ILE A 81 91.56 37.54 -43.36
N ARG A 82 90.37 38.08 -43.07
CA ARG A 82 89.52 38.79 -44.04
C ARG A 82 90.01 40.22 -44.33
N GLY A 83 90.61 40.90 -43.36
CA GLY A 83 91.15 42.26 -43.48
C GLY A 83 92.59 42.32 -44.00
N ARG A 84 93.33 41.20 -43.97
CA ARG A 84 94.62 41.09 -44.65
C ARG A 84 94.33 40.91 -46.14
N ASN A 85 94.48 41.98 -46.92
CA ASN A 85 94.54 41.95 -48.37
C ASN A 85 95.56 40.88 -48.81
N THR A 86 95.12 39.64 -48.98
CA THR A 86 95.87 38.62 -49.68
C THR A 86 95.95 39.03 -51.14
N PRO A 87 97.15 39.05 -51.75
CA PRO A 87 97.29 39.30 -53.17
C PRO A 87 96.41 38.29 -53.92
N GLN A 88 95.74 38.76 -54.98
CA GLN A 88 94.83 37.93 -55.75
C GLN A 88 95.43 36.55 -56.03
N PRO A 89 94.66 35.45 -55.84
CA PRO A 89 95.08 34.17 -56.36
C PRO A 89 95.21 34.31 -57.88
N ALA A 90 96.42 34.10 -58.41
CA ALA A 90 96.60 33.92 -59.83
C ALA A 90 95.57 32.89 -60.31
N LYS A 91 94.73 33.25 -61.28
CA LYS A 91 93.75 32.36 -61.90
C LYS A 91 94.49 31.11 -62.39
N ILE A 92 94.38 30.01 -61.65
CA ILE A 92 94.81 28.70 -62.12
C ILE A 92 93.76 28.29 -63.16
N GLY A 93 94.13 28.45 -64.43
CA GLY A 93 93.35 27.92 -65.56
C GLY A 93 93.14 26.40 -65.43
N PRO A 94 92.19 25.84 -66.19
CA PRO A 94 91.82 24.42 -66.08
C PRO A 94 93.07 23.53 -66.23
N LYS A 95 93.26 22.62 -65.27
CA LYS A 95 94.34 21.62 -65.31
C LYS A 95 94.14 20.78 -66.56
N ALA A 96 95.16 20.75 -67.42
CA ALA A 96 95.20 19.94 -68.63
C ALA A 96 94.92 18.47 -68.30
N VAL A 97 93.91 17.92 -68.97
CA VAL A 97 93.61 16.48 -69.04
C VAL A 97 94.27 15.98 -70.33
N SER A 98 95.60 15.93 -70.36
CA SER A 98 96.36 15.06 -71.27
C SER A 98 97.85 15.14 -70.93
N LEU A 99 98.52 13.99 -70.99
CA LEU A 99 99.97 13.82 -70.79
C LEU A 99 100.77 14.18 -72.06
N GLU A 100 100.15 14.78 -73.08
CA GLU A 100 100.75 15.01 -74.41
C GLU A 100 101.26 16.45 -74.63
N ASP A 101 101.01 17.39 -73.71
CA ASP A 101 101.44 18.80 -73.84
C ASP A 101 102.71 19.16 -73.03
N LEU A 102 103.41 18.18 -72.46
CA LEU A 102 104.72 18.39 -71.81
C LEU A 102 105.91 18.33 -72.78
N THR A 103 105.68 18.27 -74.09
CA THR A 103 106.74 18.52 -75.06
C THR A 103 106.96 20.03 -75.22
N PRO A 104 108.14 20.58 -74.92
CA PRO A 104 108.42 21.98 -75.20
C PRO A 104 108.53 22.18 -76.71
N THR A 105 107.41 22.47 -77.37
CA THR A 105 107.34 22.98 -78.75
C THR A 105 107.69 24.48 -78.76
N LYS A 106 108.90 24.81 -78.31
CA LYS A 106 109.55 26.07 -78.63
C LYS A 106 110.96 25.77 -79.13
N ARG A 107 111.03 25.45 -80.42
CA ARG A 107 112.23 25.76 -81.21
C ARG A 107 112.41 27.28 -81.16
N SER A 108 113.11 27.76 -80.14
CA SER A 108 113.73 29.07 -80.18
C SER A 108 114.76 29.02 -81.31
N LYS A 109 114.43 29.78 -82.34
CA LYS A 109 115.22 30.09 -83.53
C LYS A 109 116.60 30.54 -83.06
N ARG A 110 117.57 29.63 -83.03
CA ARG A 110 118.97 29.97 -82.80
C ARG A 110 119.63 30.06 -84.17
N GLU A 111 119.58 31.26 -84.73
CA GLU A 111 120.53 31.69 -85.75
C GLU A 111 121.93 31.40 -85.21
N ARG A 112 122.55 30.35 -85.75
CA ARG A 112 124.01 30.29 -85.82
C ARG A 112 124.36 30.61 -87.26
N CYS A 113 124.79 31.86 -87.44
CA CYS A 113 125.76 32.20 -88.45
C CYS A 113 126.95 31.25 -88.26
N ASP A 114 127.00 30.16 -89.02
CA ASP A 114 128.29 29.61 -89.44
C ASP A 114 128.83 30.54 -90.53
N LYS A 115 129.11 31.79 -90.13
CA LYS A 115 130.25 32.50 -90.70
C LYS A 115 131.41 31.62 -90.34
N GLU A 116 132.07 31.08 -91.34
CA GLU A 116 133.42 30.54 -91.26
C GLU A 116 134.21 31.42 -90.30
N LEU A 117 134.38 30.93 -89.07
CA LEU A 117 135.33 31.54 -88.15
C LEU A 117 136.65 31.36 -88.89
N PRO A 118 137.37 32.45 -89.23
CA PRO A 118 138.69 32.29 -89.76
C PRO A 118 139.44 31.49 -88.71
N VAL A 119 139.87 30.29 -89.08
CA VAL A 119 140.90 29.58 -88.35
C VAL A 119 142.08 30.54 -88.41
N VAL A 120 142.19 31.40 -87.39
CA VAL A 120 143.39 32.16 -87.11
C VAL A 120 144.40 31.07 -86.78
N ARG A 121 145.09 30.62 -87.83
CA ARG A 121 146.32 29.85 -87.74
C ARG A 121 147.31 30.77 -87.08
N SER A 122 147.29 30.78 -85.75
CA SER A 122 148.35 31.36 -84.95
C SER A 122 149.59 30.47 -85.18
N PRO A 123 150.70 31.02 -85.70
CA PRO A 123 151.86 30.24 -86.04
C PRO A 123 152.54 29.75 -84.77
N LEU A 124 152.97 28.49 -84.79
CA LEU A 124 153.84 27.88 -83.78
C LEU A 124 153.20 27.78 -82.38
N HIS A 125 152.22 26.88 -82.25
CA HIS A 125 151.91 26.32 -80.93
C HIS A 125 153.15 25.56 -80.46
N GLY A 126 153.88 26.13 -79.50
CA GLY A 126 154.91 25.39 -78.81
C GLY A 126 154.28 24.19 -78.11
N VAL A 127 154.98 23.06 -78.06
CA VAL A 127 154.54 21.83 -77.34
C VAL A 127 154.01 22.16 -75.93
N ALA A 128 154.50 23.23 -75.30
CA ALA A 128 154.06 23.73 -74.00
C ALA A 128 152.62 24.29 -73.96
N GLU A 129 152.17 25.01 -75.00
CA GLU A 129 150.80 25.58 -75.06
C GLU A 129 149.76 24.51 -75.35
N GLU A 130 150.06 23.55 -76.22
CA GLU A 130 149.22 22.38 -76.44
C GLU A 130 149.13 21.50 -75.19
N GLN A 131 150.22 21.34 -74.44
CA GLN A 131 150.22 20.67 -73.14
C GLN A 131 149.41 21.44 -72.09
N ALA A 132 149.48 22.77 -72.06
CA ALA A 132 148.67 23.59 -71.15
C ALA A 132 147.18 23.51 -71.50
N ALA A 133 146.82 23.63 -72.78
CA ALA A 133 145.45 23.48 -73.28
C ALA A 133 144.91 22.06 -73.01
N ALA A 134 145.73 21.02 -73.19
CA ALA A 134 145.36 19.64 -72.84
C ALA A 134 145.14 19.46 -71.34
N ARG A 135 145.95 20.11 -70.48
CA ARG A 135 145.76 20.10 -69.01
C ARG A 135 144.49 20.85 -68.61
N ILE A 136 144.21 22.01 -69.20
CA ILE A 136 142.99 22.79 -68.96
C ILE A 136 141.77 22.01 -69.45
N GLY A 137 141.83 21.41 -70.64
CA GLY A 137 140.77 20.57 -71.19
C GLY A 137 140.48 19.34 -70.31
N ARG A 138 141.52 18.65 -69.83
CA ARG A 138 141.38 17.56 -68.85
C ARG A 138 140.77 18.05 -67.53
N PHE A 139 141.21 19.20 -67.00
CA PHE A 139 140.64 19.78 -65.79
C PHE A 139 139.17 20.18 -65.97
N MET A 140 138.82 20.84 -67.07
CA MET A 140 137.44 21.21 -67.40
C MET A 140 136.55 19.99 -67.56
N LEU A 141 137.04 18.92 -68.21
CA LEU A 141 136.32 17.67 -68.36
C LEU A 141 136.09 16.99 -67.00
N VAL A 142 137.10 16.96 -66.13
CA VAL A 142 136.96 16.44 -64.76
C VAL A 142 136.02 17.32 -63.92
N ALA A 143 136.08 18.64 -64.03
CA ALA A 143 135.20 19.56 -63.33
C ALA A 143 133.74 19.44 -63.81
N ALA A 144 133.51 19.32 -65.12
CA ALA A 144 132.20 19.07 -65.71
C ALA A 144 131.66 17.70 -65.31
N TRP A 145 132.50 16.66 -65.30
CA TRP A 145 132.12 15.33 -64.83
C TRP A 145 131.75 15.32 -63.34
N ARG A 146 132.52 16.01 -62.49
CA ARG A 146 132.20 16.18 -61.06
C ARG A 146 130.89 16.93 -60.85
N ARG A 147 130.69 18.07 -61.51
CA ARG A 147 129.41 18.83 -61.48
C ARG A 147 128.24 17.96 -61.91
N ARG A 148 128.38 17.24 -63.04
CA ARG A 148 127.33 16.34 -63.53
C ARG A 148 127.03 15.22 -62.55
N ARG A 149 128.04 14.66 -61.91
CA ARG A 149 127.88 13.64 -60.87
C ARG A 149 127.15 14.18 -59.64
N ASP A 150 127.45 15.40 -59.22
CA ASP A 150 126.77 16.04 -58.09
C ASP A 150 125.32 16.44 -58.44
N GLU A 151 125.06 16.91 -59.66
CA GLU A 151 123.70 17.11 -60.19
C GLU A 151 122.91 15.80 -60.19
N LEU A 152 123.48 14.72 -60.72
CA LEU A 152 122.84 13.40 -60.74
C LEU A 152 122.58 12.88 -59.32
N ARG A 153 123.51 13.12 -58.39
CA ARG A 153 123.32 12.79 -56.97
C ARG A 153 122.20 13.62 -56.35
N CYS A 154 122.11 14.92 -56.66
CA CYS A 154 121.05 15.81 -56.19
C CYS A 154 119.68 15.39 -56.74
N LEU A 155 119.59 15.18 -58.06
CA LEU A 155 118.38 14.70 -58.74
C LEU A 155 117.92 13.35 -58.19
N ARG A 156 118.85 12.42 -57.93
CA ARG A 156 118.53 11.13 -57.31
C ARG A 156 117.93 11.31 -55.91
N LYS A 157 118.53 12.14 -55.06
CA LYS A 157 117.98 12.46 -53.73
C LYS A 157 116.60 13.10 -53.84
N THR A 158 116.40 14.05 -54.75
CA THR A 158 115.09 14.68 -54.99
C THR A 158 114.06 13.65 -55.43
N LEU A 159 114.41 12.74 -56.34
CA LEU A 159 113.53 11.66 -56.79
C LEU A 159 113.19 10.72 -55.63
N GLU A 160 114.16 10.32 -54.81
CA GLU A 160 113.93 9.50 -53.61
C GLU A 160 112.96 10.19 -52.62
N THR A 161 113.11 11.51 -52.40
CA THR A 161 112.16 12.28 -51.58
C THR A 161 110.78 12.36 -52.20
N GLN A 162 110.68 12.53 -53.53
CA GLN A 162 109.41 12.57 -54.25
C GLN A 162 108.68 11.22 -54.21
N VAL A 163 109.40 10.12 -54.41
CA VAL A 163 108.87 8.75 -54.25
C VAL A 163 108.39 8.53 -52.82
N SER A 164 109.16 8.96 -51.82
CA SER A 164 108.75 8.90 -50.40
C SER A 164 107.50 9.74 -50.11
N CYS A 165 107.37 10.93 -50.69
CA CYS A 165 106.16 11.75 -50.61
C CYS A 165 104.96 11.08 -51.29
N SER A 166 105.16 10.51 -52.49
CA SER A 166 104.14 9.77 -53.22
C SER A 166 103.64 8.56 -52.43
N GLU A 167 104.54 7.84 -51.77
CA GLU A 167 104.17 6.69 -50.94
C GLU A 167 103.39 7.12 -49.69
N ARG A 168 103.81 8.19 -49.01
CA ARG A 168 103.02 8.78 -47.91
C ARG A 168 101.61 9.19 -48.35
N LEU A 169 101.48 9.82 -49.52
CA LEU A 169 100.18 10.17 -50.08
C LEU A 169 99.34 8.92 -50.39
N ARG A 170 99.94 7.86 -50.93
CA ARG A 170 99.24 6.57 -51.14
C ARG A 170 98.72 5.99 -49.84
N ILE A 171 99.53 5.96 -48.79
CA ILE A 171 99.12 5.49 -47.45
C ILE A 171 97.98 6.36 -46.91
N GLN A 172 98.07 7.69 -47.02
CA GLN A 172 96.99 8.60 -46.60
C GLN A 172 95.68 8.35 -47.36
N VAL A 173 95.74 8.17 -48.68
CA VAL A 173 94.56 7.85 -49.50
C VAL A 173 93.95 6.51 -49.08
N CYS A 174 94.77 5.49 -48.83
CA CYS A 174 94.30 4.20 -48.31
C CYS A 174 93.60 4.35 -46.95
N ALA A 175 94.19 5.08 -46.01
CA ALA A 175 93.60 5.34 -44.70
C ALA A 175 92.26 6.08 -44.79
N LEU A 176 92.18 7.12 -45.64
CA LEU A 176 90.94 7.87 -45.87
C LEU A 176 89.85 7.00 -46.51
N LYS A 177 90.20 6.10 -47.44
CA LYS A 177 89.25 5.14 -48.02
C LYS A 177 88.72 4.17 -46.96
N SER A 178 89.59 3.59 -46.13
CA SER A 178 89.17 2.71 -45.04
C SER A 178 88.26 3.41 -44.02
N LEU A 179 88.55 4.67 -43.70
CA LEU A 179 87.69 5.47 -42.83
C LEU A 179 86.31 5.72 -43.47
N LEU A 180 86.29 6.09 -44.76
CA LEU A 180 85.05 6.28 -45.51
C LEU A 180 84.23 4.98 -45.58
N ASP A 181 84.86 3.83 -45.81
CA ASP A 181 84.20 2.53 -45.82
C ASP A 181 83.62 2.17 -44.45
N SER A 182 84.36 2.46 -43.36
CA SER A 182 83.87 2.29 -42.00
C SER A 182 82.66 3.18 -41.71
N ASP A 183 82.68 4.45 -42.12
CA ASP A 183 81.57 5.36 -41.88
C ASP A 183 80.36 4.99 -42.73
N ASN A 184 80.57 4.56 -43.98
CA ASN A 184 79.51 3.99 -44.81
C ASN A 184 78.88 2.74 -44.18
N ALA A 185 79.66 1.87 -43.53
CA ALA A 185 79.14 0.72 -42.79
C ALA A 185 78.27 1.15 -41.60
N LYS A 186 78.71 2.16 -40.82
CA LYS A 186 77.91 2.74 -39.73
C LYS A 186 76.60 3.34 -40.23
N VAL A 187 76.62 4.08 -41.35
CA VAL A 187 75.41 4.64 -41.98
C VAL A 187 74.43 3.53 -42.38
N ARG A 188 74.91 2.45 -42.99
CA ARG A 188 74.05 1.30 -43.34
C ARG A 188 73.40 0.66 -42.11
N LEU A 189 74.14 0.53 -41.00
CA LEU A 189 73.58 0.02 -39.73
C LEU A 189 72.54 1.00 -39.15
N ALA A 190 72.82 2.30 -39.16
CA ALA A 190 71.88 3.31 -38.70
C ALA A 190 70.58 3.33 -39.53
N ILE A 191 70.66 3.13 -40.84
CA ILE A 191 69.48 3.02 -41.72
C ILE A 191 68.64 1.80 -41.35
N ARG A 192 69.26 0.63 -41.17
CA ARG A 192 68.53 -0.60 -40.76
C ARG A 192 67.87 -0.44 -39.40
N GLU A 193 68.54 0.19 -38.45
CA GLU A 193 67.97 0.45 -37.12
C GLU A 193 66.81 1.44 -37.19
N LEU A 194 66.91 2.47 -38.03
CA LEU A 194 65.82 3.41 -38.29
C LEU A 194 64.61 2.70 -38.93
N GLU A 195 64.82 1.78 -39.86
CA GLU A 195 63.76 0.95 -40.44
C GLU A 195 63.11 0.04 -39.39
N ARG A 196 63.92 -0.60 -38.52
CA ARG A 196 63.42 -1.39 -37.40
C ARG A 196 62.56 -0.57 -36.45
N LEU A 197 63.01 0.64 -36.09
CA LEU A 197 62.25 1.55 -35.22
C LEU A 197 60.97 2.05 -35.88
N LYS A 198 60.99 2.33 -37.19
CA LYS A 198 59.77 2.67 -37.95
C LYS A 198 58.75 1.53 -37.92
N GLN A 199 59.20 0.29 -38.06
CA GLN A 199 58.31 -0.86 -37.99
C GLN A 199 57.70 -1.00 -36.60
N LEU A 200 58.52 -0.92 -35.54
CA LEU A 200 58.02 -0.95 -34.17
C LEU A 200 57.01 0.17 -33.88
N LEU A 201 57.23 1.38 -34.40
CA LEU A 201 56.28 2.47 -34.24
C LEU A 201 54.93 2.14 -34.89
N ARG A 202 54.94 1.58 -36.11
CA ARG A 202 53.70 1.13 -36.79
C ARG A 202 52.99 0.03 -36.00
N ASP A 203 53.74 -0.95 -35.48
CA ASP A 203 53.17 -2.03 -34.67
C ASP A 203 52.50 -1.46 -33.41
N LYS A 204 53.09 -0.45 -32.76
CA LYS A 204 52.49 0.26 -31.62
C LYS A 204 51.28 1.10 -31.99
N ASP A 205 51.25 1.72 -33.16
CA ASP A 205 50.07 2.44 -33.64
C ASP A 205 48.89 1.47 -33.88
N ILE A 206 49.17 0.27 -34.41
CA ILE A 206 48.17 -0.79 -34.59
C ILE A 206 47.66 -1.28 -33.23
N GLU A 207 48.55 -1.62 -32.29
CA GLU A 207 48.18 -2.02 -30.93
C GLU A 207 47.31 -0.95 -30.25
N LYS A 208 47.71 0.33 -30.33
CA LYS A 208 46.96 1.46 -29.79
C LYS A 208 45.56 1.54 -30.40
N ALA A 209 45.44 1.37 -31.71
CA ALA A 209 44.14 1.38 -32.38
C ALA A 209 43.24 0.22 -31.94
N VAL A 210 43.80 -0.96 -31.66
CA VAL A 210 43.03 -2.10 -31.10
C VAL A 210 42.57 -1.78 -29.68
N LEU A 211 43.48 -1.32 -28.81
CA LEU A 211 43.16 -0.95 -27.43
C LEU A 211 42.11 0.17 -27.35
N GLU A 212 42.14 1.15 -28.25
CA GLU A 212 41.11 2.19 -28.32
C GLU A 212 39.73 1.64 -28.71
N ARG A 213 39.67 0.63 -29.58
CA ARG A 213 38.41 -0.05 -29.93
C ARG A 213 37.87 -0.88 -28.77
N GLU A 214 38.73 -1.67 -28.13
CA GLU A 214 38.37 -2.47 -26.96
C GLU A 214 37.94 -1.59 -25.79
N LYS A 215 38.64 -0.48 -25.55
CA LYS A 215 38.25 0.51 -24.55
C LYS A 215 36.84 1.04 -24.80
N ARG A 216 36.52 1.46 -26.03
CA ARG A 216 35.18 1.96 -26.37
C ARG A 216 34.11 0.88 -26.19
N ALA A 217 34.39 -0.35 -26.63
CA ALA A 217 33.48 -1.48 -26.42
C ALA A 217 33.21 -1.74 -24.93
N LEU A 218 34.23 -1.67 -24.08
CA LEU A 218 34.07 -1.80 -22.63
C LEU A 218 33.31 -0.62 -22.02
N GLU A 219 33.51 0.61 -22.51
CA GLU A 219 32.73 1.78 -22.10
C GLU A 219 31.23 1.59 -22.45
N ASP A 220 30.93 1.08 -23.65
CA ASP A 220 29.55 0.76 -24.07
C ASP A 220 28.93 -0.35 -23.19
N ASP A 221 29.69 -1.41 -22.88
CA ASP A 221 29.24 -2.50 -22.01
C ASP A 221 28.97 -2.04 -20.57
N VAL A 222 29.79 -1.11 -20.05
CA VAL A 222 29.61 -0.50 -18.73
C VAL A 222 28.34 0.35 -18.72
N CYS A 223 28.14 1.24 -19.70
CA CYS A 223 26.91 2.01 -19.83
C CYS A 223 25.68 1.10 -19.87
N ALA A 224 25.71 0.04 -20.67
CA ALA A 224 24.61 -0.92 -20.77
C ALA A 224 24.38 -1.69 -19.45
N ALA A 225 25.43 -1.96 -18.67
CA ALA A 225 25.31 -2.57 -17.35
C ALA A 225 24.70 -1.61 -16.31
N GLU A 226 25.07 -0.33 -16.35
CA GLU A 226 24.50 0.73 -15.51
C GLU A 226 23.02 0.96 -15.81
N ASP A 227 22.62 0.94 -17.08
CA ASP A 227 21.22 1.02 -17.50
C ASP A 227 20.41 -0.16 -16.95
N ARG A 228 20.90 -1.40 -17.14
CA ARG A 228 20.26 -2.60 -16.58
C ARG A 228 20.17 -2.55 -15.05
N ALA A 229 21.20 -2.08 -14.37
CA ALA A 229 21.18 -1.92 -12.91
C ALA A 229 20.15 -0.87 -12.47
N SER A 230 20.01 0.22 -13.22
CA SER A 230 19.03 1.27 -12.98
C SER A 230 17.61 0.77 -13.20
N GLU A 231 17.35 0.04 -14.29
CA GLU A 231 16.07 -0.62 -14.57
C GLU A 231 15.68 -1.60 -13.46
N MET A 232 16.62 -2.45 -13.01
CA MET A 232 16.38 -3.35 -11.89
C MET A 232 16.06 -2.58 -10.61
N SER A 233 16.81 -1.52 -10.29
CA SER A 233 16.56 -0.67 -9.11
C SER A 233 15.17 -0.02 -9.16
N ILE A 234 14.75 0.47 -10.33
CA ILE A 234 13.41 1.03 -10.54
C ILE A 234 12.36 -0.07 -10.36
N GLY A 235 12.55 -1.24 -10.98
CA GLY A 235 11.65 -2.39 -10.86
C GLY A 235 11.46 -2.85 -9.42
N TRP A 236 12.56 -2.95 -8.65
CA TRP A 236 12.52 -3.28 -7.22
C TRP A 236 11.74 -2.23 -6.40
N ARG A 237 11.95 -0.94 -6.67
CA ARG A 237 11.20 0.14 -6.00
C ARG A 237 9.71 0.10 -6.35
N ASN A 238 9.37 -0.15 -7.61
CA ASN A 238 7.97 -0.25 -8.03
C ASN A 238 7.28 -1.46 -7.38
N ALA A 239 7.89 -2.64 -7.42
CA ALA A 239 7.36 -3.84 -6.77
C ALA A 239 7.18 -3.64 -5.25
N ARG A 240 8.14 -2.94 -4.60
CA ARG A 240 8.00 -2.55 -3.20
C ARG A 240 6.81 -1.62 -2.96
N ASN A 241 6.63 -0.58 -3.77
CA ASN A 241 5.52 0.35 -3.65
C ASN A 241 4.16 -0.34 -3.87
N GLU A 242 4.08 -1.27 -4.83
CA GLU A 242 2.90 -2.11 -5.07
C GLU A 242 2.59 -2.98 -3.85
N LEU A 243 3.60 -3.64 -3.27
CA LEU A 243 3.42 -4.42 -2.04
C LEU A 243 2.97 -3.57 -0.86
N GLU A 244 3.54 -2.37 -0.68
CA GLU A 244 3.12 -1.43 0.36
C GLU A 244 1.68 -0.95 0.14
N SER A 245 1.27 -0.70 -1.10
CA SER A 245 -0.12 -0.36 -1.47
C SER A 245 -1.10 -1.50 -1.18
N VAL A 246 -0.75 -2.74 -1.54
CA VAL A 246 -1.57 -3.93 -1.24
C VAL A 246 -1.67 -4.18 0.26
N ARG A 247 -0.60 -3.95 1.02
CA ARG A 247 -0.64 -4.05 2.49
C ARG A 247 -1.56 -2.98 3.10
N ALA A 248 -1.51 -1.74 2.59
CA ALA A 248 -2.38 -0.67 3.04
C ALA A 248 -3.86 -0.98 2.72
N SER A 249 -4.15 -1.51 1.54
CA SER A 249 -5.52 -1.91 1.16
C SER A 249 -6.03 -3.08 2.01
N ALA A 250 -5.19 -4.09 2.25
CA ALA A 250 -5.51 -5.21 3.16
C ALA A 250 -5.84 -4.71 4.57
N ALA A 251 -5.02 -3.81 5.13
CA ALA A 251 -5.29 -3.22 6.44
C ALA A 251 -6.59 -2.39 6.48
N CYS A 252 -6.95 -1.71 5.38
CA CYS A 252 -8.26 -1.06 5.24
C CYS A 252 -9.40 -2.07 5.23
N CYS A 253 -9.29 -3.16 4.47
CA CYS A 253 -10.30 -4.22 4.43
C CYS A 253 -10.47 -4.92 5.78
N GLU A 254 -9.38 -5.20 6.49
CA GLU A 254 -9.43 -5.79 7.85
C GLU A 254 -10.16 -4.87 8.83
N ARG A 255 -9.89 -3.56 8.79
CA ARG A 255 -10.60 -2.57 9.61
C ARG A 255 -12.10 -2.52 9.26
N ALA A 256 -12.44 -2.49 7.98
CA ALA A 256 -13.85 -2.53 7.55
C ALA A 256 -14.54 -3.81 8.04
N LEU A 257 -13.89 -4.96 7.93
CA LEU A 257 -14.43 -6.24 8.38
C LEU A 257 -14.59 -6.29 9.91
N ALA A 258 -13.68 -5.67 10.66
CA ALA A 258 -13.81 -5.51 12.11
C ALA A 258 -15.02 -4.64 12.49
N LEU A 259 -15.26 -3.54 11.76
CA LEU A 259 -16.45 -2.70 11.95
C LEU A 259 -17.75 -3.46 11.65
N GLU A 260 -17.79 -4.23 10.55
CA GLU A 260 -18.95 -5.07 10.23
C GLU A 260 -19.21 -6.14 11.30
N ARG A 261 -18.15 -6.78 11.82
CA ARG A 261 -18.26 -7.73 12.92
C ARG A 261 -18.81 -7.08 14.20
N ALA A 262 -18.38 -5.84 14.50
CA ALA A 262 -18.88 -5.10 15.65
C ALA A 262 -20.36 -4.71 15.48
N ALA A 263 -20.73 -4.16 14.31
CA ALA A 263 -22.12 -3.82 13.98
C ALA A 263 -23.03 -5.05 14.04
N LEU A 264 -22.57 -6.20 13.56
CA LEU A 264 -23.30 -7.45 13.64
C LEU A 264 -23.44 -7.98 15.09
N ALA A 265 -22.45 -7.75 15.96
CA ALA A 265 -22.56 -8.07 17.38
C ALA A 265 -23.57 -7.15 18.09
N GLU A 266 -23.57 -5.85 17.78
CA GLU A 266 -24.56 -4.90 18.29
C GLU A 266 -25.98 -5.26 17.84
N ALA A 267 -26.17 -5.59 16.55
CA ALA A 267 -27.45 -6.03 16.02
C ALA A 267 -27.96 -7.31 16.73
N ARG A 268 -27.06 -8.26 17.03
CA ARG A 268 -27.41 -9.45 17.83
C ARG A 268 -27.83 -9.08 19.24
N ALA A 269 -27.09 -8.18 19.91
CA ALA A 269 -27.45 -7.72 21.25
C ALA A 269 -28.82 -7.02 21.27
N HIS A 270 -29.12 -6.18 20.27
CA HIS A 270 -30.44 -5.54 20.11
C HIS A 270 -31.54 -6.57 19.89
N ARG A 271 -31.30 -7.58 19.05
CA ARG A 271 -32.24 -8.67 18.81
C ARG A 271 -32.51 -9.47 20.09
N ASP A 272 -31.48 -9.83 20.83
CA ASP A 272 -31.60 -10.61 22.06
C ASP A 272 -32.33 -9.80 23.15
N HIS A 273 -32.08 -8.48 23.23
CA HIS A 273 -32.83 -7.57 24.09
C HIS A 273 -34.31 -7.48 23.68
N ALA A 274 -34.62 -7.39 22.39
CA ALA A 274 -35.99 -7.37 21.89
C ALA A 274 -36.72 -8.69 22.22
N TYR A 275 -36.07 -9.84 22.05
CA TYR A 275 -36.65 -11.12 22.45
C TYR A 275 -36.90 -11.21 23.96
N HIS A 276 -35.97 -10.72 24.78
CA HIS A 276 -36.19 -10.67 26.22
C HIS A 276 -37.40 -9.78 26.57
N ARG A 277 -37.55 -8.62 25.92
CA ARG A 277 -38.71 -7.75 26.11
C ARG A 277 -40.02 -8.41 25.68
N ILE A 278 -40.02 -9.13 24.56
CA ILE A 278 -41.19 -9.89 24.09
C ILE A 278 -41.56 -10.96 25.12
N SER A 279 -40.60 -11.74 25.62
CA SER A 279 -40.84 -12.75 26.66
C SER A 279 -41.50 -12.16 27.91
N LEU A 280 -41.02 -11.00 28.38
CA LEU A 280 -41.63 -10.31 29.52
C LEU A 280 -43.07 -9.87 29.23
N LEU A 281 -43.34 -9.35 28.02
CA LEU A 281 -44.69 -8.95 27.62
C LEU A 281 -45.62 -10.16 27.47
N GLU A 282 -45.12 -11.30 26.98
CA GLU A 282 -45.86 -12.56 26.91
C GLU A 282 -46.21 -13.09 28.31
N GLU A 283 -45.28 -12.98 29.27
CA GLU A 283 -45.53 -13.30 30.68
C GLU A 283 -46.59 -12.37 31.28
N GLU A 284 -46.46 -11.05 31.11
CA GLU A 284 -47.45 -10.05 31.56
C GLU A 284 -48.83 -10.31 30.94
N LEU A 285 -48.90 -10.62 29.64
CA LEU A 285 -50.13 -10.98 28.95
C LEU A 285 -50.76 -12.23 29.57
N SER A 286 -49.97 -13.28 29.80
CA SER A 286 -50.48 -14.51 30.42
C SER A 286 -51.03 -14.29 31.84
N GLN A 287 -50.41 -13.39 32.61
CA GLN A 287 -50.89 -12.98 33.93
C GLN A 287 -52.21 -12.21 33.83
N HIS A 288 -52.34 -11.30 32.86
CA HIS A 288 -53.58 -10.56 32.61
C HIS A 288 -54.71 -11.47 32.12
N GLU A 289 -54.44 -12.43 31.24
CA GLU A 289 -55.41 -13.43 30.80
C GLU A 289 -55.91 -14.30 31.97
N ALA A 290 -55.00 -14.73 32.85
CA ALA A 290 -55.36 -15.46 34.06
C ALA A 290 -56.24 -14.62 35.01
N ALA A 291 -55.89 -13.34 35.20
CA ALA A 291 -56.66 -12.41 36.02
C ALA A 291 -58.06 -12.11 35.44
N LEU A 292 -58.15 -11.97 34.11
CA LEU A 292 -59.43 -11.85 33.40
C LEU A 292 -60.28 -13.10 33.59
N CYS A 293 -59.70 -14.29 33.40
CA CYS A 293 -60.36 -15.56 33.63
C CYS A 293 -60.87 -15.70 35.08
N SER A 294 -60.09 -15.28 36.09
CA SER A 294 -60.58 -15.27 37.48
C SER A 294 -61.71 -14.27 37.69
N ALA A 295 -61.59 -13.06 37.16
CA ALA A 295 -62.63 -12.03 37.26
C ALA A 295 -63.94 -12.44 36.56
N GLU A 296 -63.86 -13.10 35.40
CA GLU A 296 -65.02 -13.66 34.70
C GLU A 296 -65.69 -14.77 35.50
N ARG A 297 -64.91 -15.65 36.15
CA ARG A 297 -65.45 -16.69 37.05
C ARG A 297 -66.14 -16.06 38.25
N GLU A 298 -65.55 -15.04 38.86
CA GLU A 298 -66.16 -14.27 39.97
C GLU A 298 -67.44 -13.58 39.52
N ALA A 299 -67.43 -12.90 38.37
CA ALA A 299 -68.61 -12.27 37.81
C ALA A 299 -69.73 -13.29 37.51
N ALA A 300 -69.38 -14.47 36.98
CA ALA A 300 -70.33 -15.56 36.74
C ALA A 300 -70.88 -16.14 38.06
N ALA A 301 -70.07 -16.22 39.12
CA ALA A 301 -70.51 -16.63 40.45
C ALA A 301 -71.46 -15.59 41.07
N LEU A 302 -71.13 -14.30 40.96
CA LEU A 302 -71.98 -13.20 41.42
C LEU A 302 -73.31 -13.14 40.65
N ARG A 303 -73.30 -13.36 39.33
CA ARG A 303 -74.52 -13.48 38.52
C ARG A 303 -75.40 -14.63 39.00
N ARG A 304 -74.82 -15.83 39.20
CA ARG A 304 -75.55 -16.99 39.75
C ARG A 304 -76.13 -16.70 41.13
N ALA A 305 -75.37 -16.10 42.03
CA ALA A 305 -75.85 -15.72 43.36
C ALA A 305 -76.95 -14.64 43.29
N ALA A 306 -76.88 -13.71 42.34
CA ALA A 306 -77.93 -12.71 42.10
C ALA A 306 -79.20 -13.38 41.56
N ASP A 307 -79.09 -14.30 40.61
CA ASP A 307 -80.22 -15.07 40.07
C ASP A 307 -80.89 -15.93 41.16
N GLU A 308 -80.10 -16.59 42.01
CA GLU A 308 -80.61 -17.35 43.16
C GLU A 308 -81.35 -16.47 44.17
N ARG A 309 -80.79 -15.29 44.49
CA ARG A 309 -81.47 -14.30 45.35
C ARG A 309 -82.74 -13.77 44.69
N GLN A 310 -82.72 -13.53 43.39
CA GLN A 310 -83.89 -13.08 42.64
C GLN A 310 -85.00 -14.14 42.66
N ARG A 311 -84.65 -15.42 42.42
CA ARG A 311 -85.60 -16.54 42.56
C ARG A 311 -86.17 -16.62 43.97
N ALA A 312 -85.33 -16.56 45.00
CA ALA A 312 -85.80 -16.57 46.38
C ALA A 312 -86.73 -15.38 46.68
N LEU A 313 -86.43 -14.18 46.16
CA LEU A 313 -87.33 -13.03 46.26
C LEU A 313 -88.66 -13.26 45.55
N ASP A 314 -88.64 -13.83 44.34
CA ASP A 314 -89.86 -14.10 43.58
C ASP A 314 -90.70 -15.21 44.25
N ASP A 315 -90.07 -16.25 44.80
CA ASP A 315 -90.74 -17.28 45.63
C ASP A 315 -91.38 -16.64 46.87
N THR A 316 -90.67 -15.76 47.59
CA THR A 316 -91.25 -15.05 48.75
C THR A 316 -92.38 -14.10 48.35
N ARG A 317 -92.29 -13.45 47.18
CA ARG A 317 -93.38 -12.62 46.64
C ARG A 317 -94.60 -13.46 46.32
N GLN A 318 -94.44 -14.63 45.71
CA GLN A 318 -95.51 -15.57 45.42
C GLN A 318 -96.17 -16.10 46.71
N LEU A 319 -95.36 -16.45 47.71
CA LEU A 319 -95.86 -16.86 49.02
C LEU A 319 -96.64 -15.72 49.70
N LEU A 320 -96.12 -14.49 49.65
CA LEU A 320 -96.80 -13.33 50.21
C LEU A 320 -98.10 -12.99 49.46
N SER A 321 -98.15 -13.15 48.13
CA SER A 321 -99.39 -12.96 47.37
C SER A 321 -100.41 -14.04 47.68
N ALA A 322 -99.99 -15.30 47.80
CA ALA A 322 -100.88 -16.40 48.21
C ALA A 322 -101.43 -16.18 49.62
N GLU A 323 -100.57 -15.80 50.58
CA GLU A 323 -100.98 -15.38 51.93
C GLU A 323 -101.94 -14.18 51.91
N HIS A 324 -101.71 -13.20 51.04
CA HIS A 324 -102.60 -12.05 50.91
C HIS A 324 -103.96 -12.46 50.35
N GLU A 325 -104.01 -13.34 49.34
CA GLU A 325 -105.23 -13.90 48.77
C GLU A 325 -105.97 -14.79 49.79
N ASP A 326 -105.26 -15.56 50.59
CA ASP A 326 -105.81 -16.35 51.70
C ASP A 326 -106.40 -15.44 52.78
N ARG A 327 -105.69 -14.38 53.18
CA ARG A 327 -106.22 -13.37 54.12
C ARG A 327 -107.43 -12.65 53.58
N GLU A 328 -107.44 -12.30 52.29
CA GLU A 328 -108.61 -11.72 51.65
C GLU A 328 -109.79 -12.69 51.63
N ARG A 329 -109.56 -13.96 51.30
CA ARG A 329 -110.58 -15.02 51.38
C ARG A 329 -111.13 -15.16 52.80
N CYS A 330 -110.27 -15.30 53.80
CA CYS A 330 -110.68 -15.35 55.20
C CYS A 330 -111.41 -14.07 55.64
N SER A 331 -110.99 -12.89 55.17
CA SER A 331 -111.67 -11.62 55.45
C SER A 331 -113.06 -11.58 54.83
N ARG A 332 -113.23 -12.05 53.58
CA ARG A 332 -114.53 -12.17 52.90
C ARG A 332 -115.43 -13.17 53.62
N GLU A 333 -114.89 -14.33 53.97
CA GLU A 333 -115.61 -15.33 54.76
C GLU A 333 -116.05 -14.77 56.12
N CYS A 334 -115.18 -14.01 56.79
CA CYS A 334 -115.51 -13.33 58.05
C CYS A 334 -116.57 -12.24 57.85
N SER A 335 -116.55 -11.48 56.76
CA SER A 335 -117.61 -10.51 56.47
C SER A 335 -118.94 -11.20 56.17
N ASP A 336 -118.95 -12.29 55.41
CA ASP A 336 -120.15 -13.07 55.12
C ASP A 336 -120.70 -13.74 56.38
N LEU A 337 -119.82 -14.21 57.27
CA LEU A 337 -120.22 -14.69 58.59
C LEU A 337 -120.81 -13.56 59.44
N LYS A 338 -120.20 -12.38 59.46
CA LYS A 338 -120.75 -11.21 60.16
C LYS A 338 -122.12 -10.81 59.63
N VAL A 339 -122.34 -10.83 58.31
CA VAL A 339 -123.66 -10.57 57.69
C VAL A 339 -124.66 -11.64 58.11
N ARG A 340 -124.30 -12.93 58.08
CA ARG A 340 -125.17 -14.02 58.55
C ARG A 340 -125.52 -13.89 60.04
N VAL A 341 -124.55 -13.54 60.89
CA VAL A 341 -124.80 -13.29 62.32
C VAL A 341 -125.68 -12.05 62.51
N ALA A 342 -125.49 -10.99 61.74
CA ALA A 342 -126.33 -9.79 61.80
C ALA A 342 -127.77 -10.07 61.33
N MET A 343 -127.96 -10.87 60.29
CA MET A 343 -129.27 -11.34 59.85
C MET A 343 -129.94 -12.21 60.92
N GLY A 344 -129.22 -13.18 61.47
CA GLY A 344 -129.73 -14.00 62.58
C GLY A 344 -130.05 -13.16 63.82
N ALA A 345 -129.25 -12.14 64.12
CA ALA A 345 -129.55 -11.18 65.20
C ALA A 345 -130.82 -10.37 64.90
N ALA A 346 -131.01 -9.91 63.66
CA ALA A 346 -132.24 -9.22 63.23
C ALA A 346 -133.47 -10.14 63.32
N GLU A 347 -133.36 -11.40 62.90
CA GLU A 347 -134.42 -12.42 63.05
C GLU A 347 -134.73 -12.71 64.51
N THR A 348 -133.73 -12.78 65.40
CA THR A 348 -134.01 -12.91 66.83
C THR A 348 -134.64 -11.66 67.42
N ALA A 349 -134.33 -10.47 66.90
CA ALA A 349 -134.95 -9.22 67.34
C ALA A 349 -136.42 -9.14 66.89
N THR A 350 -136.74 -9.55 65.65
CA THR A 350 -138.12 -9.61 65.16
C THR A 350 -138.93 -10.68 65.90
N LEU A 351 -138.37 -11.86 66.14
CA LEU A 351 -139.02 -12.90 66.95
C LEU A 351 -139.26 -12.43 68.39
N LYS A 352 -138.32 -11.70 69.00
CA LYS A 352 -138.53 -11.09 70.31
C LYS A 352 -139.66 -10.05 70.29
N ALA A 353 -139.73 -9.21 69.27
CA ALA A 353 -140.82 -8.24 69.13
C ALA A 353 -142.19 -8.92 69.01
N VAL A 354 -142.30 -10.00 68.22
CA VAL A 354 -143.53 -10.79 68.09
C VAL A 354 -143.91 -11.49 69.40
N VAL A 355 -142.91 -11.97 70.17
CA VAL A 355 -143.16 -12.56 71.50
C VAL A 355 -143.68 -11.52 72.49
N GLU A 356 -143.17 -10.28 72.45
CA GLU A 356 -143.69 -9.19 73.28
C GLU A 356 -145.10 -8.77 72.84
N GLU A 357 -145.39 -8.67 71.53
CA GLU A 357 -146.76 -8.41 71.04
C GLU A 357 -147.76 -9.47 71.50
N LEU A 358 -147.39 -10.76 71.45
CA LEU A 358 -148.23 -11.86 71.94
C LEU A 358 -148.42 -11.82 73.48
N ARG A 359 -147.43 -11.32 74.22
CA ARG A 359 -147.55 -11.12 75.68
C ARG A 359 -148.51 -9.98 76.01
N ASP A 360 -148.44 -8.88 75.26
CA ASP A 360 -149.35 -7.74 75.41
C ASP A 360 -150.80 -8.10 75.05
N GLU A 361 -151.00 -8.92 74.01
CA GLU A 361 -152.33 -9.46 73.66
C GLU A 361 -152.91 -10.37 74.76
N LEU A 362 -152.07 -11.23 75.35
CA LEU A 362 -152.47 -12.07 76.49
C LEU A 362 -152.84 -11.21 77.71
N ALA A 363 -152.05 -10.19 78.05
CA ALA A 363 -152.34 -9.28 79.15
C ALA A 363 -153.65 -8.50 78.93
N ARG A 364 -153.93 -8.09 77.69
CA ARG A 364 -155.16 -7.40 77.31
C ARG A 364 -156.40 -8.30 77.44
N LEU A 365 -156.31 -9.55 77.02
CA LEU A 365 -157.39 -10.53 77.16
C LEU A 365 -157.65 -10.89 78.62
N ASP A 366 -156.60 -10.96 79.44
CA ASP A 366 -156.71 -11.25 80.88
C ASP A 366 -157.36 -10.07 81.65
N ALA A 367 -157.06 -8.83 81.26
CA ALA A 367 -157.72 -7.63 81.78
C ALA A 367 -159.21 -7.57 81.39
N GLN A 368 -159.58 -7.96 80.18
CA GLN A 368 -160.98 -8.04 79.73
C GLN A 368 -161.77 -9.13 80.48
N LEU A 369 -161.12 -10.23 80.84
CA LEU A 369 -161.71 -11.29 81.68
C LEU A 369 -161.89 -10.86 83.15
N ARG A 370 -161.03 -9.98 83.68
CA ARG A 370 -161.20 -9.38 85.01
C ARG A 370 -162.36 -8.38 85.07
N VAL A 371 -162.47 -7.49 84.09
CA VAL A 371 -163.56 -6.48 84.03
C VAL A 371 -164.93 -7.14 83.85
N THR A 372 -165.03 -8.22 83.08
CA THR A 372 -166.28 -8.98 82.93
C THR A 372 -166.67 -9.77 84.18
N LYS A 373 -165.70 -10.19 85.01
CA LYS A 373 -165.96 -10.80 86.33
C LYS A 373 -166.40 -9.76 87.37
N GLU A 374 -165.76 -8.60 87.40
CA GLU A 374 -166.07 -7.53 88.36
C GLU A 374 -167.41 -6.84 88.07
N GLN A 375 -167.84 -6.75 86.80
CA GLN A 375 -169.16 -6.24 86.41
C GLN A 375 -170.32 -7.20 86.76
N LEU A 376 -170.04 -8.47 87.05
CA LEU A 376 -171.05 -9.47 87.41
C LEU A 376 -171.31 -9.59 88.92
N GLU A 377 -170.46 -9.03 89.78
CA GLU A 377 -170.59 -9.13 91.25
C GLU A 377 -171.50 -8.06 91.90
N TRP A 378 -171.95 -7.04 91.16
CA TRP A 378 -172.65 -5.87 91.72
C TRP A 378 -174.18 -5.82 91.45
N TRP A 379 -174.80 -6.91 90.98
CA TRP A 379 -176.26 -6.95 90.69
C TRP A 379 -177.10 -7.73 91.74
N PRO A 380 -178.25 -7.21 92.22
CA PRO A 380 -179.00 -7.77 93.35
C PRO A 380 -179.78 -9.08 93.10
N ARG A 381 -179.92 -9.88 94.18
CA ARG A 381 -180.27 -11.31 94.26
C ARG A 381 -181.72 -11.80 94.02
N PRO A 382 -182.70 -11.04 93.49
CA PRO A 382 -183.91 -11.69 92.94
C PRO A 382 -183.81 -12.05 91.44
N LEU A 383 -182.77 -11.64 90.72
CA LEU A 383 -182.66 -11.82 89.26
C LEU A 383 -181.74 -12.97 88.81
N THR A 384 -181.23 -13.78 89.74
CA THR A 384 -180.38 -14.95 89.46
C THR A 384 -181.16 -16.24 89.20
N ARG A 385 -182.49 -16.24 89.39
CA ARG A 385 -183.36 -17.40 89.07
C ARG A 385 -184.06 -17.33 87.72
N MET A 386 -184.05 -16.18 87.02
CA MET A 386 -184.74 -16.02 85.73
C MET A 386 -183.85 -16.16 84.49
N LEU A 387 -182.52 -16.04 84.59
CA LEU A 387 -181.62 -16.25 83.44
C LEU A 387 -181.23 -17.72 83.20
N GLY A 388 -181.45 -18.60 84.18
CA GLY A 388 -181.30 -20.05 84.01
C GLY A 388 -182.40 -20.68 83.14
N MET A 389 -183.57 -20.03 83.01
CA MET A 389 -184.67 -20.51 82.16
C MET A 389 -184.65 -19.96 80.73
N ALA A 390 -183.79 -18.97 80.42
CA ALA A 390 -183.75 -18.37 79.07
C ALA A 390 -182.68 -18.97 78.14
N ARG A 391 -181.85 -19.94 78.60
CA ARG A 391 -180.72 -20.47 77.80
C ARG A 391 -180.78 -21.97 77.49
N SER A 392 -181.79 -22.68 78.00
CA SER A 392 -182.04 -24.10 77.68
C SER A 392 -182.74 -24.33 76.33
N TRP A 393 -183.01 -23.28 75.54
CA TRP A 393 -183.72 -23.36 74.25
C TRP A 393 -182.83 -23.29 73.00
N LEU A 394 -181.50 -23.16 73.14
CA LEU A 394 -180.62 -22.88 71.98
C LEU A 394 -179.50 -23.90 71.76
N ARG A 395 -179.53 -25.07 72.41
CA ARG A 395 -178.43 -26.03 72.28
C ARG A 395 -178.73 -27.50 72.04
N HIS A 396 -179.95 -27.95 71.67
CA HIS A 396 -180.12 -29.21 70.91
C HIS A 396 -181.41 -29.29 70.06
N PRO A 397 -181.39 -29.99 68.90
CA PRO A 397 -182.48 -30.02 67.92
C PRO A 397 -183.39 -31.29 68.01
N MET A 398 -184.70 -31.04 68.11
CA MET A 398 -185.92 -31.75 67.60
C MET A 398 -186.09 -33.29 67.68
N SER A 399 -186.98 -33.78 68.57
CA SER A 399 -188.41 -34.15 68.31
C SER A 399 -189.04 -34.88 69.54
N MET A 400 -190.35 -34.74 69.74
CA MET A 400 -191.22 -35.57 70.64
C MET A 400 -191.29 -37.05 70.16
N PRO A 401 -191.97 -38.02 70.84
CA PRO A 401 -192.15 -38.37 72.27
C PRO A 401 -191.95 -39.90 72.58
N GLU A 402 -192.22 -40.32 73.83
CA GLU A 402 -192.17 -41.70 74.42
C GLU A 402 -190.76 -42.26 74.72
N ALA A 403 -190.33 -42.55 75.94
CA ALA A 403 -191.02 -42.97 77.16
C ALA A 403 -190.29 -42.34 78.38
N ILE A 404 -190.92 -41.74 79.40
CA ILE A 404 -191.93 -42.27 80.34
C ILE A 404 -191.51 -43.63 80.91
N PHE A 405 -191.50 -43.76 82.25
CA PHE A 405 -191.14 -44.96 83.04
C PHE A 405 -189.65 -45.32 82.93
N TRP A 406 -188.77 -45.03 83.89
CA TRP A 406 -188.84 -45.17 85.36
C TRP A 406 -188.48 -43.82 86.00
N THR A 407 -189.25 -43.10 86.81
CA THR A 407 -190.08 -43.43 87.98
C THR A 407 -189.44 -44.41 88.97
N LEU A 408 -189.14 -43.84 90.16
CA LEU A 408 -189.26 -44.42 91.50
C LEU A 408 -188.02 -45.07 92.17
N ILE A 409 -187.53 -44.31 93.18
CA ILE A 409 -187.05 -44.74 94.52
C ILE A 409 -185.56 -45.20 94.59
N PRO A 410 -184.78 -44.89 95.65
CA PRO A 410 -184.52 -43.60 96.31
C PRO A 410 -183.02 -43.40 96.72
N ALA A 411 -182.76 -42.27 97.38
CA ALA A 411 -181.83 -42.11 98.51
C ALA A 411 -180.31 -41.90 98.31
N ARG A 412 -179.84 -40.92 99.11
CA ARG A 412 -178.52 -40.72 99.75
C ARG A 412 -177.43 -40.02 98.91
N GLN A 413 -177.00 -38.84 99.40
CA GLN A 413 -175.75 -38.56 100.16
C GLN A 413 -174.51 -38.72 99.27
N GLY A 414 -173.54 -37.81 99.19
CA GLY A 414 -173.20 -36.61 99.93
C GLY A 414 -171.77 -36.22 99.50
N CYS A 415 -171.34 -35.03 99.92
CA CYS A 415 -170.07 -34.34 99.65
C CYS A 415 -169.96 -33.60 98.31
#